data_AF-A0A397VKB4-F1
#
_entry.id   AF-A0A397VKB4-F1
#
_cell.length_a   1.000
_cell.length_b   1.000
_cell.length_c   1.000
_cell.angle_alpha   90.00
_cell.angle_beta   90.00
_cell.angle_gamma   90.00
#
_symmetry.space_group_name_H-M   'P 1'
#
loop_
_entity.id
_entity.type
_entity.pdbx_description
1 polymer ?
#
loop_
_entity_poly.entity_id
_entity_poly.type
_entity_poly.pdbx_seq_one_letter_code
_entity_poly.pdbx_strand_id
1 'polypeptide(L)' 'MAKYVAIIGAGISGLPAIKQCLDSDLIPICFEQNSFIGGLWRYEDISEKNKEPYSTIYKVDVFGFSNSSGTGQLI' A
#
# COMPACT_ATOMS: atom_id res chain seq x y z
N MET A 1 26.54 18.15 -3.82
CA MET A 1 26.26 17.82 -2.41
C MET A 1 25.11 16.83 -2.43
N ALA A 2 25.23 15.66 -1.79
CA ALA A 2 24.16 14.66 -1.78
C ALA A 2 22.95 15.17 -0.97
N LYS A 3 21.74 15.04 -1.52
CA LYS A 3 20.49 15.44 -0.85
C LYS A 3 19.74 14.18 -0.40
N TYR A 4 19.65 14.01 0.92
CA TYR A 4 18.91 12.90 1.53
C TYR A 4 17.47 13.32 1.83
N VAL A 5 16.53 12.44 1.52
CA VAL A 5 15.09 12.66 1.77
C VAL A 5 14.56 11.54 2.66
N ALA A 6 14.09 11.89 3.85
CA ALA A 6 13.40 10.94 4.72
C ALA A 6 11.94 10.79 4.28
N ILE A 7 11.50 9.55 4.07
CA ILE A 7 10.13 9.20 3.67
C ILE A 7 9.54 8.33 4.79
N ILE A 8 8.42 8.75 5.35
CA ILE A 8 7.74 8.05 6.44
C ILE A 8 6.50 7.34 5.89
N GLY A 9 6.52 6.01 5.96
CA GLY A 9 5.53 5.11 5.38
C GLY A 9 5.86 4.69 3.95
N ALA A 10 5.72 3.40 3.66
CA ALA A 10 5.89 2.75 2.36
C ALA A 10 4.53 2.30 1.78
N GLY A 11 3.49 3.12 1.99
CA GLY A 11 2.16 2.95 1.40
C GLY A 11 2.01 3.58 0.02
N ILE A 12 0.76 3.81 -0.39
CA ILE A 12 0.42 4.39 -1.70
C ILE A 12 1.03 5.77 -1.95
N SER A 13 1.30 6.55 -0.91
CA SER A 13 1.95 7.87 -1.00
C SER A 13 3.48 7.77 -0.94
N GLY A 14 4.01 6.87 -0.11
CA GLY A 14 5.45 6.71 0.10
C GLY A 14 6.20 6.12 -1.09
N LEU A 15 5.63 5.09 -1.72
CA LEU A 15 6.28 4.43 -2.87
C LEU A 15 6.47 5.37 -4.08
N PRO A 16 5.46 6.17 -4.50
CA PRO A 16 5.67 7.19 -5.52
C PRO A 16 6.65 8.29 -5.10
N ALA A 17 6.67 8.68 -3.82
CA ALA A 17 7.64 9.65 -3.33
C ALA A 17 9.08 9.13 -3.47
N ILE A 18 9.33 7.85 -3.18
CA ILE A 18 10.63 7.20 -3.42
C ILE A 18 10.98 7.25 -4.91
N LYS A 19 10.05 6.85 -5.79
CA LYS A 19 10.27 6.86 -7.24
C LYS A 19 10.66 8.25 -7.74
N GLN A 20 9.91 9.28 -7.32
CA GLN A 20 10.18 10.66 -7.73
C GLN A 20 11.52 11.18 -7.19
N CYS A 21 11.91 10.77 -5.97
CA CYS A 21 13.22 11.12 -5.43
C CYS A 21 14.35 10.53 -6.28
N LEU A 22 14.25 9.26 -6.67
CA LEU A 22 15.24 8.60 -7.52
C LEU A 22 15.30 9.26 -8.91
N ASP A 23 14.16 9.60 -9.49
CA ASP A 23 14.08 10.29 -10.80
C ASP A 23 14.67 11.71 -10.77
N SER A 24 14.77 12.30 -9.58
CA SER A 24 15.31 13.65 -9.36
C SER A 24 16.75 13.62 -8.81
N ASP A 25 17.44 12.49 -8.90
CA ASP A 25 18.81 12.27 -8.39
C ASP A 25 18.96 12.58 -6.87
N LEU A 26 17.89 12.36 -6.10
CA LEU A 26 17.90 12.45 -4.63
C LEU A 26 18.15 11.07 -4.02
N ILE A 27 18.58 11.03 -2.76
CA ILE A 27 18.81 9.80 -2.01
C ILE A 27 17.67 9.59 -0.99
N PRO A 28 16.62 8.82 -1.33
CA PRO A 28 15.54 8.55 -0.40
C PRO A 28 15.96 7.53 0.67
N ILE A 29 15.53 7.77 1.91
CA ILE A 29 15.57 6.81 3.02
C ILE A 29 14.13 6.63 3.50
N CYS A 30 13.57 5.44 3.30
CA CYS A 30 12.20 5.13 3.69
C CYS A 30 12.17 4.38 5.02
N PHE A 31 11.30 4.82 5.92
CA PHE A 31 10.99 4.16 7.18
C PHE A 31 9.55 3.70 7.14
N GLU A 32 9.33 2.39 7.23
CA GLU A 32 8.01 1.77 7.33
C GLU A 32 7.92 1.08 8.69
N GLN A 33 6.79 1.27 9.36
CA GLN A 33 6.55 0.69 10.67
C GLN A 33 6.35 -0.83 10.57
N ASN A 34 5.72 -1.27 9.49
CA ASN A 34 5.43 -2.66 9.23
C ASN A 34 6.62 -3.40 8.59
N SER A 35 6.60 -4.74 8.69
CA SER A 35 7.58 -5.60 8.01
C SER A 35 7.33 -5.73 6.50
N PHE A 36 6.45 -4.90 5.94
CA PHE A 36 5.98 -4.96 4.58
C PHE A 36 5.59 -3.59 4.04
N ILE A 37 5.61 -3.46 2.72
CA ILE A 37 5.16 -2.28 1.99
C ILE A 37 3.71 -2.43 1.51
N GLY A 38 3.14 -1.36 0.96
CA GLY A 38 1.79 -1.31 0.39
C GLY A 38 0.79 -0.58 1.28
N GLY A 39 1.12 -0.39 2.57
CA GLY A 39 0.28 0.29 3.54
C GLY A 39 -1.13 -0.31 3.55
N LEU A 40 -2.13 0.56 3.33
CA LEU A 40 -3.54 0.16 3.29
C LEU A 40 -3.86 -0.99 2.34
N TRP A 41 -3.13 -1.15 1.23
CA TRP A 41 -3.46 -2.16 0.22
C TRP A 41 -3.11 -3.59 0.61
N ARG A 42 -2.35 -3.77 1.69
CA ARG A 42 -2.08 -5.11 2.20
C ARG A 42 -3.23 -5.53 3.09
N TYR A 43 -3.86 -6.64 2.75
CA TYR A 43 -4.82 -7.28 3.64
C TYR A 43 -4.08 -7.95 4.82
N GLU A 44 -4.62 -7.78 6.02
CA GLU A 44 -4.19 -8.46 7.24
C GLU A 44 -5.40 -9.02 7.97
N ASP A 45 -5.36 -10.31 8.31
CA ASP A 45 -6.38 -10.95 9.14
C ASP A 45 -6.28 -10.45 10.59
N ILE A 46 -7.44 -10.11 11.17
CA ILE A 46 -7.54 -9.87 12.61
C ILE A 46 -7.34 -11.21 13.32
N SER A 47 -6.31 -11.30 14.15
CA SER A 47 -5.97 -12.52 14.89
C SER A 47 -5.57 -12.19 16.32
N GLU A 48 -5.44 -13.21 17.18
CA GLU A 48 -4.97 -13.00 18.56
C GLU A 48 -3.62 -12.29 18.64
N LYS A 49 -2.77 -12.47 17.62
CA LYS A 49 -1.45 -11.85 17.50
C LYS A 49 -1.48 -10.45 16.87
N ASN A 50 -2.54 -10.10 16.14
CA ASN A 50 -2.72 -8.82 15.47
C ASN A 50 -4.17 -8.36 15.62
N LYS A 51 -4.46 -7.79 16.79
CA LYS A 51 -5.82 -7.37 17.16
C LYS A 51 -6.25 -6.06 16.48
N GLU A 52 -5.29 -5.24 16.09
CA GLU A 52 -5.50 -3.95 15.45
C GLU A 52 -4.54 -3.82 14.24
N PRO A 53 -4.86 -4.44 13.10
CA PRO A 53 -4.04 -4.29 11.90
C PRO A 53 -4.05 -2.83 11.42
N TYR A 54 -2.91 -2.37 10.91
CA TYR A 54 -2.77 -1.01 10.36
C TYR A 54 -3.58 -0.79 9.08
N SER A 55 -3.79 -1.87 8.32
CA SER A 55 -4.65 -1.86 7.15
C SER A 55 -6.12 -1.99 7.53
N THR A 56 -6.97 -1.12 6.98
CA THR A 56 -8.42 -1.18 7.16
C THR A 56 -9.12 -1.92 6.01
N ILE A 57 -8.37 -2.58 5.12
CA ILE A 57 -8.95 -3.41 4.06
C ILE A 57 -9.47 -4.70 4.67
N TYR A 58 -10.73 -5.01 4.38
CA TYR A 58 -11.34 -6.31 4.64
C TYR A 58 -11.08 -7.24 3.45
N LYS A 59 -11.16 -8.56 3.67
CA LYS A 59 -11.11 -9.54 2.59
C LYS A 59 -12.37 -9.42 1.74
N VAL A 60 -12.32 -8.52 0.76
CA VAL A 60 -13.29 -8.43 -0.33
C VAL A 60 -12.59 -8.92 -1.59
N ASP A 61 -13.10 -10.02 -2.15
CA ASP A 61 -12.66 -10.50 -3.44
C ASP A 61 -12.97 -9.43 -4.50
N VAL A 62 -11.90 -8.91 -5.08
CA VAL A 62 -11.82 -8.13 -6.33
C VAL A 62 -12.35 -6.68 -6.29
N PHE A 63 -11.47 -5.76 -6.67
CA PHE A 63 -11.77 -4.40 -7.09
C PHE A 63 -12.79 -4.47 -8.24
N GLY A 64 -14.06 -4.14 -7.95
CA GLY A 64 -15.15 -4.27 -8.92
C GLY A 64 -14.90 -3.45 -10.18
N PHE A 65 -14.48 -4.11 -11.25
CA PHE A 65 -14.76 -3.60 -12.59
C PHE A 65 -16.24 -3.86 -12.84
N SER A 66 -17.05 -2.80 -12.99
CA SER A 66 -18.37 -2.97 -13.57
C SER A 66 -18.18 -3.44 -15.00
N ASN A 67 -18.34 -4.74 -15.22
CA ASN A 67 -18.40 -5.26 -16.56
C ASN A 67 -19.76 -4.83 -17.12
N SER A 68 -19.81 -3.81 -17.98
CA SER A 68 -21.01 -3.48 -18.73
C SER A 68 -21.18 -4.50 -19.86
N SER A 69 -21.38 -5.76 -19.52
CA SER A 69 -21.96 -6.75 -20.41
C SER A 69 -22.82 -7.65 -19.55
N GLY A 70 -24.12 -7.58 -19.81
CA GLY A 70 -25.14 -8.25 -19.03
C GLY A 70 -25.00 -9.77 -19.02
N THR A 71 -25.82 -10.36 -18.15
CA THR A 71 -26.01 -11.78 -17.89
C THR A 71 -25.06 -12.42 -16.86
N GLY A 72 -25.56 -12.43 -15.62
CA GLY A 72 -25.89 -13.71 -15.00
C GLY A 72 -24.88 -14.25 -13.98
N GLN A 73 -25.37 -14.31 -12.74
CA GLN A 73 -24.97 -15.24 -11.68
C GLN A 73 -23.85 -14.75 -10.74
N LEU A 74 -24.30 -14.19 -9.61
CA LEU A 74 -23.49 -14.00 -8.41
C LEU A 74 -23.61 -15.26 -7.53
N ILE A 75 -22.46 -15.69 -7.02
CA ILE A 75 -22.26 -16.63 -5.91
C ILE A 75 -22.94 -16.15 -4.62
#